data_AF-K9YMZ4-F1
#
_entry.id   AF-K9YMZ4-F1
#
_cell.length_a   1.000
_cell.length_b   1.000
_cell.length_c   1.000
_cell.angle_alpha   90.00
_cell.angle_beta   90.00
_cell.angle_gamma   90.00
#
_symmetry.space_group_name_H-M   'P 1'
#
loop_
_entity.id
_entity.type
_entity.pdbx_description
1 polymer ?
#
loop_
_entity_poly.entity_id
_entity_poly.type
_entity_poly.pdbx_seq_one_letter_code
_entity_poly.pdbx_strand_id
1 'polypeptide(L)'
;MLKKTLDVNLLQNGLSELLSAIHNQEEITLTRDGVPLAKVLPFHEKKINENDKLLKPRIAGGWEGEIWIADDFDDESPEINAMFYEQNQ
;
A
#
# COMPACT_ATOMS: atom_id res chain seq x y z
N MET A 1 0.38 8.15 -19.32
CA MET A 1 0.86 6.75 -19.27
C MET A 1 0.37 6.05 -20.53
N LEU A 2 1.28 5.56 -21.37
CA LEU A 2 0.94 4.74 -22.52
C LEU A 2 0.43 3.40 -21.99
N LYS A 3 -0.79 3.02 -22.37
CA LYS A 3 -1.43 1.76 -22.00
C LYS A 3 -1.50 0.89 -23.24
N LYS A 4 -0.93 -0.30 -23.17
CA LYS A 4 -0.92 -1.26 -24.28
C LYS A 4 -1.69 -2.50 -23.89
N THR A 5 -2.46 -3.06 -24.84
CA THR A 5 -3.21 -4.30 -24.64
C THR A 5 -2.67 -5.36 -25.58
N LEU A 6 -2.36 -6.54 -25.05
CA LEU A 6 -1.81 -7.66 -25.83
C LEU A 6 -2.61 -8.93 -25.55
N ASP A 7 -2.94 -9.67 -26.60
CA ASP A 7 -3.57 -10.98 -26.47
C ASP A 7 -2.52 -12.07 -26.25
N VAL A 8 -2.70 -12.85 -25.18
CA VAL A 8 -1.81 -13.94 -24.77
C VAL A 8 -1.70 -15.01 -25.85
N ASN A 9 -2.75 -15.24 -26.65
CA ASN A 9 -2.74 -16.23 -27.72
C ASN A 9 -1.79 -15.82 -28.88
N LEU A 10 -1.49 -14.53 -29.02
CA LEU A 10 -0.60 -13.99 -30.05
C LEU A 10 0.85 -13.80 -29.56
N LEU A 11 1.11 -13.94 -28.26
CA LEU A 11 2.42 -13.66 -27.65
C LEU A 11 3.53 -14.63 -28.07
N GLN A 12 3.20 -15.85 -28.53
CA GLN A 12 4.23 -16.78 -29.01
C GLN A 12 5.05 -16.18 -30.16
N ASN A 13 4.43 -15.38 -31.03
CA ASN A 13 5.09 -14.68 -32.12
C ASN A 13 5.42 -13.21 -31.76
N GLY A 14 4.71 -12.63 -30.79
CA GLY A 14 4.84 -11.24 -30.35
C GLY A 14 5.75 -11.01 -29.13
N LEU A 15 6.53 -12.02 -28.71
CA LEU A 15 7.32 -11.92 -27.47
C LEU A 15 8.30 -10.74 -27.48
N SER A 16 8.91 -10.44 -28.62
CA SER A 16 9.84 -9.30 -28.76
C SER A 16 9.15 -7.95 -28.51
N GLU A 17 7.89 -7.81 -28.96
CA GLU A 17 7.10 -6.60 -28.74
C GLU A 17 6.72 -6.44 -27.26
N LEU A 18 6.37 -7.53 -26.59
CA LEU A 18 6.12 -7.54 -25.15
C LEU A 18 7.36 -7.11 -24.36
N LEU A 19 8.52 -7.70 -24.67
CA LEU A 19 9.78 -7.35 -24.01
C LEU A 19 10.18 -5.89 -24.25
N SER A 20 9.96 -5.38 -25.46
CA SER A 20 10.21 -3.97 -25.79
C SER A 20 9.31 -3.03 -24.98
N ALA A 21 8.02 -3.36 -24.84
CA ALA A 21 7.09 -2.59 -24.02
C ALA A 21 7.45 -2.62 -22.52
N ILE A 22 7.89 -3.78 -22.01
CA ILE A 22 8.39 -3.92 -20.62
C ILE A 22 9.65 -3.08 -20.41
N HIS A 23 10.59 -3.13 -21.36
CA HIS A 23 11.83 -2.34 -21.31
C HIS A 23 11.54 -0.83 -21.29
N ASN A 24 10.53 -0.38 -22.04
CA ASN A 24 10.08 1.01 -22.07
C ASN A 24 9.24 1.44 -20.86
N GLN A 25 9.07 0.56 -19.86
CA GLN A 25 8.28 0.82 -18.65
C GLN A 25 6.82 1.17 -18.95
N GLU A 26 6.22 0.53 -19.96
CA GLU A 26 4.81 0.71 -20.30
C GLU A 26 3.90 -0.17 -19.42
N GLU A 27 2.70 0.31 -19.11
CA GLU A 27 1.67 -0.52 -18.48
C GLU A 27 0.99 -1.38 -19.55
N ILE A 28 1.07 -2.69 -19.39
CA ILE A 28 0.55 -3.65 -20.37
C ILE A 28 -0.59 -4.45 -19.74
N THR A 29 -1.74 -4.47 -20.40
CA THR A 29 -2.86 -5.38 -20.04
C THR A 29 -2.78 -6.61 -20.92
N LEU A 30 -2.64 -7.78 -20.29
CA LEU A 30 -2.70 -9.07 -20.97
C LEU A 30 -4.15 -9.54 -21.01
N THR A 31 -4.65 -9.83 -22.20
CA THR A 31 -6.00 -10.38 -22.42
C THR A 31 -5.91 -11.80 -22.97
N ARG A 32 -6.95 -12.60 -22.75
CA ARG A 32 -7.15 -13.86 -23.44
C ARG A 32 -8.55 -13.84 -24.03
N ASP A 33 -8.64 -13.89 -25.36
CA ASP A 33 -9.93 -13.86 -26.09
C ASP A 33 -10.78 -12.63 -25.72
N GLY A 34 -10.12 -11.47 -25.62
CA GLY A 34 -10.76 -10.21 -25.24
C GLY A 34 -11.05 -10.02 -23.74
N VAL A 35 -10.81 -11.04 -22.90
CA VAL A 35 -11.00 -10.95 -21.45
C VAL A 35 -9.69 -10.53 -20.77
N PRO A 36 -9.66 -9.46 -19.95
CA PRO A 36 -8.48 -9.09 -19.17
C PRO A 36 -8.07 -10.20 -18.21
N LEU A 37 -6.82 -10.65 -18.31
CA LEU A 37 -6.26 -11.75 -17.50
C LEU A 37 -5.29 -11.23 -16.44
N ALA A 38 -4.38 -10.34 -16.83
CA ALA A 38 -3.33 -9.83 -15.95
C ALA A 38 -2.83 -8.46 -16.40
N LYS A 39 -2.10 -7.78 -15.52
CA LYS A 39 -1.36 -6.57 -15.86
C LYS A 39 0.13 -6.77 -15.61
N VAL A 40 0.94 -6.34 -16.56
CA VAL A 40 2.39 -6.23 -16.38
C VAL A 40 2.68 -4.78 -16.07
N LEU A 41 3.23 -4.56 -14.88
CA LEU A 41 3.68 -3.26 -14.40
C LEU A 41 5.20 -3.22 -14.44
N PRO A 42 5.81 -2.06 -14.73
CA PRO A 42 7.25 -1.92 -14.67
C PRO A 42 7.74 -2.24 -13.26
N PHE A 43 8.63 -3.23 -13.16
CA PHE A 43 9.29 -3.54 -11.90
C PHE A 43 10.35 -2.48 -11.65
N HIS A 44 10.00 -1.48 -10.86
CA HIS A 44 10.98 -0.58 -10.30
C HIS A 44 11.67 -1.39 -9.21
N GLU A 45 12.91 -1.80 -9.44
CA GLU A 45 13.80 -2.07 -8.32
C GLU A 45 13.74 -0.81 -7.48
N LYS A 46 13.03 -0.89 -6.34
CA LYS A 46 13.15 0.12 -5.32
C LYS A 46 14.63 0.02 -4.98
N LYS A 47 15.46 0.91 -5.55
CA LYS A 47 16.83 1.06 -5.12
C LYS A 47 16.65 1.35 -3.66
N ILE A 48 16.90 0.32 -2.88
CA ILE A 48 16.85 0.44 -1.46
C ILE A 48 18.14 1.20 -1.19
N ASN A 49 18.06 2.52 -1.39
CA ASN A 49 19.06 3.44 -0.92
C ASN A 49 19.23 3.04 0.55
N GLU A 50 20.44 3.13 1.05
CA GLU A 50 20.79 2.72 2.41
C GLU A 50 19.85 3.42 3.45
N ASN A 51 19.24 4.52 3.02
CA ASN A 51 18.22 5.33 3.71
C ASN A 51 16.76 4.83 3.62
N ASP A 52 16.44 3.84 2.79
CA ASP A 52 15.09 3.36 2.44
C ASP A 52 14.90 1.87 2.86
N LYS A 53 15.95 1.26 3.45
CA LYS A 53 16.03 -0.17 3.84
C LYS A 53 15.52 -0.47 5.25
N LEU A 54 15.21 0.57 6.00
CA LEU A 54 14.54 0.48 7.28
C LEU A 54 13.43 1.50 7.17
N LEU A 55 12.17 1.06 7.22
CA LEU A 55 11.11 1.97 7.66
C LEU A 55 11.65 2.57 8.95
N LYS A 56 12.07 3.84 8.93
CA LYS A 56 12.60 4.48 10.13
C LYS A 56 11.55 4.25 11.20
N PRO A 57 11.92 3.70 12.38
CA PRO A 57 10.98 3.51 13.45
C PRO A 57 10.18 4.80 13.61
N ARG A 58 8.85 4.70 13.68
CA ARG A 58 8.03 5.89 13.91
C ARG A 58 8.53 6.55 15.18
N ILE A 59 8.87 7.82 15.09
CA ILE A 59 9.23 8.61 16.25
C ILE A 59 7.90 9.01 16.90
N ALA A 60 7.62 8.48 18.08
CA ALA A 60 6.45 8.88 18.85
C ALA A 60 6.62 10.32 19.35
N GLY A 61 5.51 11.02 19.53
CA GLY A 61 5.52 12.44 19.90
C GLY A 61 5.65 13.37 18.69
N GLY A 62 6.09 14.61 18.96
CA GLY A 62 6.16 15.69 17.97
C GLY A 62 5.21 16.86 18.25
N TRP A 63 4.36 16.72 19.27
CA TRP A 63 3.40 17.74 19.73
C TRP A 63 3.65 18.10 21.20
N GLU A 64 4.90 17.99 21.65
CA GLU A 64 5.29 18.37 23.01
C GLU A 64 4.99 19.85 23.24
N GLY A 65 4.21 20.16 24.28
CA GLY A 65 3.77 21.53 24.58
C GLY A 65 2.58 22.04 23.75
N GLU A 66 2.18 21.32 22.70
CA GLU A 66 1.04 21.68 21.84
C GLU A 66 -0.28 21.00 22.25
N ILE A 67 -0.21 20.06 23.19
CA ILE A 67 -1.38 19.35 23.73
C ILE A 67 -1.51 19.71 25.21
N TRP A 68 -2.70 20.21 25.58
CA TRP A 68 -3.10 20.37 26.96
C TRP A 68 -3.91 19.15 27.40
N ILE A 69 -3.49 18.54 28.51
CA ILE A 69 -4.17 17.42 29.16
C ILE A 69 -4.62 17.93 30.53
N ALA A 70 -5.88 17.67 30.89
CA ALA A 70 -6.42 18.04 32.19
C ALA A 70 -5.78 17.22 33.32
N ASP A 71 -5.70 17.78 34.53
CA ASP A 71 -5.03 17.13 35.67
C ASP A 71 -5.69 15.82 36.09
N ASP A 72 -6.98 15.65 35.78
CA ASP A 72 -7.84 14.50 36.09
C ASP A 72 -7.99 13.52 34.92
N PHE A 73 -7.16 13.64 33.87
CA PHE A 73 -7.32 12.83 32.65
C PHE A 73 -7.29 11.31 32.90
N ASP A 74 -6.43 10.87 33.83
CA ASP A 74 -6.30 9.45 34.19
C ASP A 74 -7.25 9.03 35.33
N ASP A 75 -8.07 9.95 35.84
CA ASP A 75 -9.01 9.64 36.92
C ASP A 75 -10.18 8.78 36.43
N GLU A 76 -10.59 7.82 37.26
CA GLU A 76 -11.71 6.96 36.96
C GLU A 76 -13.06 7.66 37.21
N SER A 77 -13.99 7.54 36.27
CA SER A 77 -15.38 7.97 36.46
C SER A 77 -16.24 6.77 36.90
N PRO A 78 -16.94 6.84 38.06
CA PRO A 78 -17.83 5.77 38.51
C PRO A 78 -18.95 5.46 37.51
N GLU A 79 -19.46 6.47 36.81
CA GLU A 79 -20.48 6.31 35.77
C GLU A 79 -19.93 5.53 34.57
N ILE A 80 -18.71 5.84 34.14
CA ILE A 80 -18.06 5.11 33.04
C ILE A 80 -17.75 3.68 33.48
N ASN A 81 -17.23 3.49 34.69
CA ASN A 81 -16.92 2.17 35.22
C ASN A 81 -18.16 1.26 35.27
N ALA A 82 -19.33 1.78 35.65
CA ALA A 82 -20.59 1.04 35.63
C ALA A 82 -20.96 0.51 34.23
N MET A 83 -20.65 1.26 33.17
CA MET A 83 -20.94 0.86 31.79
C MET A 83 -20.06 -0.30 31.29
N PHE A 84 -18.84 -0.44 31.83
CA PHE A 84 -17.87 -1.42 31.34
C PHE A 84 -17.67 -2.62 32.28
N TYR A 85 -17.90 -2.46 33.60
CA TYR A 85 -17.51 -3.46 34.60
C TYR A 85 -18.67 -4.01 35.45
N GLU A 86 -19.86 -3.39 35.45
CA GLU A 86 -21.00 -3.85 36.28
C GLU A 86 -21.92 -4.89 35.63
N GLN A 87 -21.58 -5.43 34.46
CA GLN A 87 -22.28 -6.61 33.93
C GLN A 87 -21.65 -7.91 34.43
N ASN A 88 -21.82 -8.24 35.71
CA ASN A 88 -21.75 -9.62 36.23
C ASN A 88 -22.22 -9.68 37.69
N GLN A 89 -23.55 -9.70 37.90
CA GLN A 89 -24.17 -10.37 39.04
C GLN A 89 -25.42 -11.14 38.58
#